data_AF-A0A1G0KXF4-F1
#
_entry.id   AF-A0A1G0KXF4-F1
#
_cell.length_a   1.000
_cell.length_b   1.000
_cell.length_c   1.000
_cell.angle_alpha   90.00
_cell.angle_beta   90.00
_cell.angle_gamma   90.00
#
_symmetry.space_group_name_H-M   'P 1'
#
loop_
_entity.id
_entity.type
_entity.pdbx_description
1 polymer ?
#
loop_
_entity_poly.entity_id
_entity_poly.type
_entity_poly.pdbx_seq_one_letter_code
_entity_poly.pdbx_strand_id
1 'polypeptide(L)'
;MDTFVVWAIIALFYAPLHFLPPALIVFFRHAGEPGLRRERLIATALDCTFSMAAAFGLVVSLAGQDISVAMLVLLVSMFTPYIRLFLLRPRSAELAMEEAE
;
A
#
# COMPACT_ATOMS: atom_id res chain seq x y z
N MET A 1 -20.63 1.37 21.92
CA MET A 1 -19.86 0.32 21.23
C MET A 1 -18.47 0.31 21.86
N ASP A 2 -17.90 -0.87 22.10
CA ASP A 2 -16.57 -1.00 22.70
C ASP A 2 -15.51 -0.42 21.74
N THR A 3 -14.71 0.53 22.21
CA THR A 3 -13.66 1.20 21.43
C THR A 3 -12.68 0.19 20.84
N PHE A 4 -12.36 -0.89 21.55
CA PHE A 4 -11.51 -1.96 21.06
C PHE A 4 -12.14 -2.67 19.86
N VAL A 5 -13.45 -2.95 19.91
CA VAL A 5 -14.18 -3.57 18.79
C VAL A 5 -14.17 -2.67 17.56
N VAL A 6 -14.32 -1.35 17.73
CA VAL A 6 -14.24 -0.38 16.62
C VAL A 6 -12.86 -0.42 15.96
N TRP A 7 -11.78 -0.37 16.73
CA TRP A 7 -10.41 -0.47 16.21
C TRP A 7 -10.12 -1.81 15.52
N ALA A 8 -10.64 -2.91 16.08
CA ALA A 8 -10.49 -4.23 15.48
C ALA A 8 -11.18 -4.31 14.12
N ILE A 9 -12.40 -3.75 13.99
CA ILE A 9 -13.12 -3.67 12.71
C ILE A 9 -12.32 -2.82 11.72
N ILE A 10 -11.85 -1.63 12.13
CA ILE A 10 -11.05 -0.77 11.26
C ILE A 10 -9.82 -1.52 10.76
N ALA A 11 -9.03 -2.15 11.65
CA ALA A 11 -7.85 -2.91 11.25
C ALA A 11 -8.19 -4.06 10.27
N LEU A 12 -9.26 -4.81 10.55
CA LEU A 12 -9.68 -5.96 9.76
C LEU A 12 -10.12 -5.57 8.34
N PHE A 13 -10.78 -4.42 8.17
CA PHE A 13 -11.21 -3.94 6.85
C PHE A 13 -10.13 -3.12 6.14
N TYR A 14 -9.33 -2.37 6.89
CA TYR A 14 -8.28 -1.51 6.36
C TYR A 14 -7.13 -2.33 5.77
N ALA A 15 -6.71 -3.41 6.43
CA ALA A 15 -5.62 -4.25 5.93
C ALA A 15 -5.92 -4.86 4.54
N PRO A 16 -7.06 -5.53 4.29
CA PRO A 16 -7.41 -5.97 2.93
C PRO A 16 -7.45 -4.82 1.93
N LEU A 17 -8.09 -3.69 2.28
CA LEU A 17 -8.21 -2.55 1.37
C LEU A 17 -6.85 -1.93 1.02
N HIS A 18 -5.88 -1.93 1.93
CA HIS A 18 -4.56 -1.35 1.73
C HIS A 18 -3.63 -2.25 0.89
N PHE A 19 -3.83 -3.57 0.96
CA PHE A 19 -2.97 -4.55 0.29
C PHE A 19 -3.54 -5.03 -1.05
N LEU A 20 -4.86 -5.19 -1.16
CA LEU A 20 -5.50 -5.86 -2.29
C LEU A 20 -5.31 -5.10 -3.61
N PRO A 21 -5.56 -3.78 -3.70
CA PRO A 21 -5.40 -3.07 -4.96
C PRO A 21 -3.95 -3.02 -5.46
N PRO A 22 -2.93 -2.68 -4.64
CA PRO A 22 -1.52 -2.74 -5.07
C PRO A 22 -1.10 -4.14 -5.52
N ALA A 23 -1.49 -5.18 -4.77
CA ALA A 23 -1.18 -6.56 -5.11
C ALA A 23 -1.83 -6.96 -6.45
N LEU A 24 -3.09 -6.59 -6.69
CA LEU A 24 -3.78 -6.84 -7.96
C LEU A 24 -3.08 -6.14 -9.13
N ILE A 25 -2.68 -4.87 -8.98
CA ILE A 25 -1.96 -4.16 -10.06
C ILE A 25 -0.65 -4.87 -10.40
N VAL A 26 0.11 -5.30 -9.40
CA VAL A 26 1.35 -6.06 -9.62
C VAL A 26 1.08 -7.41 -10.29
N PHE A 27 0.04 -8.11 -9.83
CA PHE A 27 -0.36 -9.42 -10.35
C PHE A 27 -0.72 -9.36 -11.83
N PHE A 28 -1.53 -8.37 -12.23
CA PHE A 28 -1.92 -8.18 -13.63
C PHE A 28 -0.78 -7.65 -14.50
N ARG A 29 0.06 -6.74 -14.01
CA ARG A 29 1.18 -6.17 -14.79
C ARG A 29 2.28 -7.18 -15.16
N HIS A 30 2.46 -8.24 -14.36
CA HIS A 30 3.56 -9.20 -14.55
C HIS A 30 3.03 -10.62 -14.81
N ALA A 31 1.86 -10.74 -15.44
CA ALA A 31 1.23 -12.03 -15.70
C ALA A 31 2.08 -12.98 -16.56
N GLY A 32 2.96 -12.44 -17.41
CA GLY A 32 3.87 -13.21 -18.28
C GLY A 32 5.20 -13.64 -17.66
N GLU A 33 5.56 -13.12 -16.49
CA GLU A 33 6.88 -13.36 -15.86
C GLU A 33 6.69 -13.85 -14.41
N PRO A 34 6.48 -15.16 -14.19
CA PRO A 34 6.11 -15.69 -12.89
C PRO A 34 7.18 -15.46 -11.80
N GLY A 35 8.46 -15.45 -12.17
CA GLY A 35 9.57 -15.13 -11.27
C GLY A 35 9.53 -13.69 -10.77
N LEU A 36 9.47 -12.73 -11.71
CA LEU A 36 9.40 -11.30 -11.40
C LEU A 36 8.11 -10.94 -10.64
N ARG A 37 6.99 -11.60 -10.97
CA ARG A 37 5.70 -11.40 -10.31
C ARG A 37 5.77 -11.70 -8.82
N ARG A 38 6.36 -12.84 -8.43
CA ARG A 38 6.46 -13.24 -7.02
C ARG A 38 7.31 -12.24 -6.23
N GLU A 39 8.46 -11.85 -6.77
CA GLU A 39 9.36 -10.90 -6.12
C GLU A 39 8.67 -9.53 -5.92
N ARG A 40 8.02 -9.00 -6.96
CA ARG A 40 7.32 -7.71 -6.86
C ARG A 40 6.09 -7.76 -5.96
N LEU A 41 5.38 -8.89 -5.89
CA LEU A 41 4.29 -9.07 -4.92
C LEU A 41 4.80 -9.03 -3.49
N ILE A 42 5.92 -9.69 -3.20
CA ILE A 42 6.55 -9.66 -1.86
C ILE A 42 7.00 -8.24 -1.53
N ALA A 43 7.70 -7.56 -2.45
CA ALA A 43 8.14 -6.18 -2.25
C ALA A 43 6.94 -5.24 -1.99
N THR A 44 5.86 -5.42 -2.75
CA THR A 44 4.63 -4.63 -2.59
C THR A 44 3.93 -4.93 -1.27
N ALA A 45 3.91 -6.20 -0.83
CA ALA A 45 3.36 -6.58 0.46
C ALA A 45 4.17 -5.97 1.63
N LEU A 46 5.50 -5.94 1.52
CA LEU A 46 6.37 -5.28 2.51
C LEU A 46 6.12 -3.77 2.56
N ASP A 47 6.01 -3.13 1.40
CA ASP A 47 5.69 -1.70 1.29
C ASP A 47 4.31 -1.37 1.89
N CYS A 48 3.30 -2.19 1.60
CA CYS A 48 1.97 -2.05 2.20
C CYS A 48 2.02 -2.25 3.71
N THR A 49 2.78 -3.24 4.20
CA THR A 49 2.97 -3.50 5.64
C THR A 49 3.61 -2.31 6.33
N PHE A 50 4.70 -1.75 5.79
CA PHE A 50 5.39 -0.62 6.39
C PHE A 50 4.51 0.64 6.39
N SER A 51 3.84 0.91 5.27
CA SER A 51 2.90 2.02 5.15
C SER A 51 1.70 1.89 6.11
N MET A 52 1.14 0.69 6.24
CA MET A 52 0.04 0.41 7.17
C MET A 52 0.51 0.59 8.62
N ALA A 53 1.64 0.01 9.00
CA ALA A 53 2.18 0.13 10.36
C ALA A 53 2.46 1.58 10.74
N ALA A 54 3.05 2.36 9.82
CA ALA A 54 3.30 3.79 10.03
C ALA A 54 1.98 4.57 10.22
N ALA A 55 0.99 4.32 9.37
CA ALA A 55 -0.31 4.98 9.46
C ALA A 55 -1.04 4.62 10.75
N PHE A 56 -1.03 3.34 11.13
CA PHE A 56 -1.66 2.88 12.38
C PHE A 56 -0.98 3.50 13.60
N GLY A 57 0.36 3.60 13.61
CA GLY A 57 1.11 4.27 14.68
C GLY A 57 0.75 5.75 14.83
N LEU A 58 0.64 6.50 13.72
CA LEU A 58 0.19 7.89 13.73
C LEU A 58 -1.25 8.02 14.23
N VAL A 59 -2.09 7.09 13.83
CA VAL A 59 -3.51 7.13 14.12
C VAL A 59 -3.77 6.82 15.60
N VAL A 60 -3.04 5.88 16.19
CA VAL A 60 -3.06 5.62 17.65
C VAL A 60 -2.56 6.83 18.43
N SER A 61 -1.55 7.56 17.95
CA SER A 61 -1.05 8.75 18.64
C SER A 61 -2.00 9.95 18.52
N LEU A 62 -2.70 10.11 17.38
CA LEU A 62 -3.65 11.20 17.14
C LEU A 62 -5.07 10.94 17.68
N ALA A 63 -5.46 9.67 17.87
CA ALA A 63 -6.82 9.31 18.27
C ALA A 63 -7.26 9.91 19.61
N GLY A 64 -6.32 10.28 20.48
CA GLY A 64 -6.61 10.93 21.76
C GLY A 64 -6.91 12.43 21.66
N GLN A 65 -6.63 13.07 20.52
CA GLN A 65 -6.82 14.51 20.33
C GLN A 65 -7.95 14.81 19.34
N ASP A 66 -7.88 14.24 18.13
CA ASP A 66 -8.85 14.53 17.07
C ASP A 66 -9.10 13.32 16.16
N ILE A 67 -10.27 12.70 16.33
CA ILE A 67 -10.71 11.53 15.53
C ILE A 67 -10.76 11.87 14.03
N SER A 68 -11.14 13.09 13.68
CA SER A 68 -11.21 13.55 12.28
C SER A 68 -9.85 13.56 11.59
N VAL A 69 -8.79 13.99 12.30
CA VAL A 69 -7.43 14.02 11.74
C VAL A 69 -6.87 12.61 11.61
N ALA A 70 -7.15 11.74 12.58
CA ALA A 70 -6.79 10.32 12.50
C ALA A 70 -7.41 9.64 11.26
N MET A 71 -8.69 9.91 10.96
CA MET A 71 -9.34 9.38 9.76
C MET A 71 -8.74 9.94 8.45
N LEU A 72 -8.36 11.22 8.42
CA LEU A 72 -7.67 11.82 7.28
C LEU A 72 -6.31 11.14 7.04
N VAL A 73 -5.55 10.85 8.10
CA VAL A 73 -4.26 10.15 8.00
C VAL A 73 -4.44 8.73 7.45
N LEU A 74 -5.45 7.99 7.91
CA LEU A 74 -5.78 6.68 7.33
C LEU A 74 -6.14 6.81 5.84
N LEU A 75 -6.94 7.81 5.48
CA LEU A 75 -7.33 8.02 4.09
C LEU A 75 -6.12 8.33 3.20
N VAL A 76 -5.24 9.22 3.62
CA VAL A 76 -4.02 9.59 2.86
C VAL A 76 -3.06 8.41 2.79
N SER A 77 -2.91 7.65 3.87
CA SER A 77 -2.08 6.45 3.91
C SER A 77 -2.46 5.49 2.78
N MET A 78 -3.75 5.25 2.54
CA MET A 78 -4.23 4.37 1.47
C MET A 78 -3.70 4.72 0.08
N PHE A 79 -3.39 5.99 -0.21
CA PHE A 79 -2.85 6.41 -1.50
C PHE A 79 -1.33 6.19 -1.63
N THR A 80 -0.63 6.04 -0.51
CA THR A 80 0.83 5.82 -0.45
C THR A 80 1.33 4.66 -1.33
N PRO A 81 0.74 3.44 -1.26
CA PRO A 81 1.20 2.32 -2.07
C PRO A 81 1.00 2.57 -3.58
N TYR A 82 -0.03 3.33 -3.98
CA TYR A 82 -0.24 3.70 -5.38
C TYR A 82 0.81 4.69 -5.86
N ILE A 83 1.10 5.72 -5.06
CA ILE A 83 2.13 6.71 -5.36
C ILE A 83 3.47 6.01 -5.55
N ARG A 84 3.86 5.11 -4.64
CA ARG A 84 5.09 4.31 -4.80
C ARG A 84 5.09 3.43 -6.04
N LEU A 85 3.98 2.76 -6.34
CA LEU A 85 3.86 1.91 -7.53
C LEU A 85 3.99 2.69 -8.85
N PHE A 86 3.59 3.95 -8.88
CA PHE A 86 3.72 4.84 -10.03
C PHE A 86 5.07 5.55 -10.10
N LEU A 87 5.65 5.96 -8.96
CA LEU A 87 6.95 6.64 -8.88
C LEU A 87 8.14 5.70 -9.04
N LEU A 88 8.02 4.43 -8.64
CA LEU A 88 8.94 3.37 -9.04
C LEU A 88 8.65 3.01 -10.50
N ARG A 89 8.99 3.97 -11.37
CA ARG A 89 8.98 3.86 -12.83
C ARG A 89 9.64 2.53 -13.19
N PRO A 90 8.98 1.67 -13.95
CA PRO A 90 9.57 0.41 -14.31
C PRO A 90 10.76 0.72 -15.22
N ARG A 91 11.94 0.25 -14.80
CA ARG A 91 13.22 0.27 -15.54
C ARG A 91 13.12 -0.31 -16.97
N SER A 92 11.99 -0.92 -17.33
CA SER A 92 11.67 -1.32 -18.70
C SER A 92 11.45 -0.14 -19.67
N ALA A 93 11.16 1.08 -19.19
CA ALA A 93 11.16 2.28 -20.04
C ALA A 93 12.58 2.76 -20.41
N GLU A 94 13.60 2.35 -19.64
CA GLU A 94 15.01 2.69 -19.88
C GLU A 94 15.59 1.74 -20.95
N LEU A 95 15.29 0.44 -20.84
CA LEU A 95 15.72 -0.57 -21.82
C LEU A 95 15.07 -0.40 -23.19
N ALA A 96 13.82 0.10 -23.26
CA ALA A 96 13.16 0.40 -24.54
C ALA A 96 13.73 1.66 -25.25
N MET A 97 14.46 2.52 -24.52
CA MET A 97 15.20 3.64 -25.13
C MET A 97 16.60 3.21 -25.58
N GLU A 98 17.20 2.22 -24.91
CA GLU A 98 18.51 1.66 -25.26
C GLU A 98 18.46 0.73 -26.48
N GLU A 99 17.34 0.03 -26.73
CA GLU A 99 17.14 -0.75 -27.98
C GLU A 99 16.75 0.11 -29.19
N ALA A 100 16.46 1.40 -28.99
CA ALA A 100 16.05 2.34 -30.03
C ALA A 100 17.19 3.28 -30.51
N GLU A 101 18.41 3.13 -29.95
CA GLU A 101 19.64 3.83 -30.32
C GLU A 101 20.60 2.91 -31.08
#